data_AF-A0A0F6U1C8-F1
#
_entry.id   AF-A0A0F6U1C8-F1
#
_cell.length_a   1.000
_cell.length_b   1.000
_cell.length_c   1.000
_cell.angle_alpha   90.00
_cell.angle_beta   90.00
_cell.angle_gamma   90.00
#
_symmetry.space_group_name_H-M   'P 1'
#
loop_
_entity.id
_entity.type
_entity.pdbx_description
1 polymer ?
#
loop_
_entity_poly.entity_id
_entity_poly.type
_entity_poly.pdbx_seq_one_letter_code
_entity_poly.pdbx_strand_id
1 'polypeptide(L)' 'MDFDDAYQYVAAELEKATIVSFDQDFDRTEQRRLTPMQVLKIRN' A
#
# COMPACT_ATOMS: atom_id res chain seq x y z
N MET A 1 -10.59 6.38 -0.45
CA MET A 1 -10.51 5.30 0.55
C MET A 1 -11.91 4.98 0.99
N ASP A 2 -12.39 3.84 0.54
CA ASP A 2 -13.53 3.15 1.13
C ASP A 2 -13.12 2.45 2.44
N PHE A 3 -14.03 1.66 3.00
CA PHE A 3 -13.82 1.04 4.30
C PHE A 3 -12.69 0.00 4.26
N ASP A 4 -12.65 -0.83 3.22
CA ASP A 4 -11.63 -1.86 3.06
C ASP A 4 -10.26 -1.27 2.77
N ASP A 5 -10.16 -0.18 2.00
CA ASP A 5 -8.90 0.57 1.87
C ASP A 5 -8.37 1.06 3.22
N ALA A 6 -9.26 1.66 4.04
CA ALA A 6 -8.89 2.18 5.34
C ALA A 6 -8.44 1.05 6.29
N TYR A 7 -9.12 -0.10 6.26
CA TYR A 7 -8.72 -1.27 7.04
C TYR A 7 -7.36 -1.80 6.58
N GLN A 8 -7.14 -1.94 5.27
CA GLN A 8 -5.85 -2.39 4.73
C GLN A 8 -4.72 -1.45 5.11
N TYR A 9 -4.96 -0.13 5.09
CA TYR A 9 -3.99 0.87 5.52
C TYR A 9 -3.61 0.70 6.99
N VAL A 10 -4.60 0.59 7.89
CA VAL A 10 -4.35 0.41 9.32
C VAL A 10 -3.62 -0.92 9.60
N ALA A 11 -4.01 -2.00 8.92
CA ALA A 11 -3.34 -3.29 9.05
C ALA A 11 -1.87 -3.22 8.60
N ALA A 12 -1.58 -2.52 7.50
CA ALA A 12 -0.22 -2.34 7.00
C ALA A 12 0.67 -1.55 7.98
N GLU A 13 0.13 -0.47 8.57
CA GLU A 13 0.83 0.32 9.58
C GLU A 13 1.15 -0.50 10.84
N LEU A 14 0.19 -1.28 11.35
CA LEU A 14 0.37 -2.11 12.55
C LEU A 14 1.42 -3.20 12.35
N GLU A 15 1.42 -3.85 11.19
CA GLU A 15 2.34 -4.95 10.87
C GLU A 15 3.66 -4.46 10.24
N LYS A 16 3.84 -3.14 10.08
CA LYS A 16 4.97 -2.53 9.36
C LYS A 16 5.16 -3.12 7.96
N ALA A 17 4.05 -3.46 7.31
CA ALA A 17 4.02 -4.07 5.98
C ALA A 17 3.88 -2.98 4.91
N THR A 18 4.46 -3.18 3.73
CA THR A 18 4.27 -2.27 2.59
C THR A 18 2.98 -2.59 1.84
N ILE A 19 2.15 -1.58 1.58
CA ILE A 19 0.96 -1.73 0.74
C ILE A 19 1.37 -1.89 -0.73
N VAL A 20 0.95 -2.99 -1.34
CA VAL A 20 1.13 -3.24 -2.78
C VAL A 20 -0.24 -3.27 -3.44
N SER A 21 -0.56 -2.22 -4.21
CA SER A 21 -1.90 -2.05 -4.79
C SER A 21 -1.85 -1.29 -6.13
N PHE A 22 -2.89 -1.47 -6.95
CA PHE A 22 -3.15 -0.60 -8.11
C PHE A 22 -4.07 0.57 -7.78
N ASP A 23 -4.71 0.55 -6.60
CA ASP A 23 -5.61 1.62 -6.18
C ASP A 23 -4.83 2.90 -5.83
N GLN A 24 -5.13 3.98 -6.53
CA GLN A 24 -4.45 5.27 -6.37
C GLN A 24 -4.85 6.01 -5.09
N ASP A 25 -5.92 5.60 -4.40
CA ASP A 25 -6.33 6.28 -3.18
C ASP A 25 -5.28 6.16 -2.06
N PHE A 26 -4.49 5.08 -2.05
CA PHE A 26 -3.34 4.96 -1.15
C PHE A 26 -2.24 5.96 -1.45
N ASP A 27 -2.17 6.58 -2.63
CA ASP A 27 -1.16 7.61 -2.95
C ASP A 27 -1.31 8.86 -2.06
N ARG A 28 -2.48 9.02 -1.42
CA ARG A 28 -2.82 10.11 -0.50
C ARG A 28 -2.47 9.84 0.96
N THR A 29 -2.03 8.62 1.30
CA THR A 29 -1.65 8.28 2.67
C THR A 29 -0.18 8.62 2.95
N GLU A 30 0.22 8.61 4.22
CA GLU A 30 1.62 8.87 4.61
C GLU A 30 2.54 7.75 4.09
N GLN A 31 2.12 6.50 4.26
CA GLN A 31 2.89 5.32 3.83
C GLN A 31 2.98 5.19 2.30
N ARG A 32 1.94 5.63 1.59
CA ARG A 32 1.72 5.40 0.14
C ARG A 32 1.71 3.91 -0.22
N ARG A 33 1.45 3.60 -1.50
CA ARG A 33 1.57 2.23 -2.03
C ARG A 33 2.80 2.06 -2.91
N LEU A 34 3.16 0.81 -3.14
CA LEU A 34 3.89 0.37 -4.33
C LEU A 34 2.93 -0.31 -5.31
N THR A 35 3.25 -0.23 -6.59
CA THR A 35 2.69 -1.12 -7.60
C THR A 35 3.45 -2.46 -7.59
N PRO A 36 2.80 -3.57 -8.00
CA PRO A 36 3.49 -4.86 -8.15
C PRO A 36 4.77 -4.78 -8.99
N MET A 37 4.77 -3.99 -10.06
CA MET A 37 5.95 -3.78 -10.92
C MET A 37 7.11 -3.12 -10.17
N GLN A 38 6.83 -2.14 -9.30
CA GLN A 38 7.87 -1.52 -8.47
C GLN A 38 8.49 -2.53 -7.50
N VAL A 39 7.68 -3.39 -6.89
CA VAL A 39 8.17 -4.45 -5.99
C VAL A 39 9.12 -5.41 -6.71
N LEU A 40 8.77 -5.84 -7.93
CA LEU A 40 9.63 -6.71 -8.74
C LEU A 40 10.97 -6.05 -9.09
N LYS A 41 11.00 -4.73 -9.31
CA LYS A 41 12.25 -4.00 -9.60
C LYS A 41 13.16 -3.84 -8.37
N ILE A 42 12.60 -3.79 -7.16
CA ILE A 42 13.38 -3.66 -5.91
C ILE A 42 14.04 -4.99 -5.51
N ARG A 43 13.46 -6.12 -5.93
CA ARG A 43 13.91 -7.48 -5.53
C ARG A 43 14.89 -8.14 -6.49
N ASN A 44 15.25 -7.47 -7.59
CA ASN A 44 16.27 -7.88 -8.56
C ASN A 44 17.54 -7.06 -8.38
#